data_AF-A0A2V6MR13-F1
#
_entry.id   AF-A0A2V6MR13-F1
#
_cell.length_a   1.000
_cell.length_b   1.000
_cell.length_c   1.000
_cell.angle_alpha   90.00
_cell.angle_beta   90.00
_cell.angle_gamma   90.00
#
_symmetry.space_group_name_H-M   'P 1'
#
loop_
_entity.id
_entity.type
_entity.pdbx_description
1 polymer ?
#
loop_
_entity_poly.entity_id
_entity_poly.type
_entity_poly.pdbx_seq_one_letter_code
_entity_poly.pdbx_strand_id
1 'polypeptide(L)'
;MRRSAISWPTPFDLNFMTGHSPSWKRHLYYRLTWKKRNGAKLDMLWRYEQYFYSADGWASGFMMREGSTGLIRVDIPNGAR
;
A
#
# COMPACT_ATOMS: atom_id res chain seq x y z
N MET A 1 7.39 -4.43 6.33
CA MET A 1 6.65 -4.08 5.11
C MET A 1 6.36 -5.36 4.33
N ARG A 2 5.09 -5.63 4.00
CA ARG A 2 4.68 -6.80 3.21
C ARG A 2 4.32 -6.36 1.80
N ARG A 3 4.66 -7.15 0.79
CA ARG A 3 4.25 -6.91 -0.62
C ARG A 3 3.06 -7.79 -0.94
N SER A 4 2.19 -7.35 -1.85
CA SER A 4 1.18 -8.26 -2.41
C SER A 4 1.86 -9.46 -3.07
N ALA A 5 1.23 -10.63 -2.97
CA ALA A 5 1.71 -11.85 -3.63
C ALA A 5 1.70 -11.72 -5.16
N ILE A 6 0.76 -10.91 -5.68
CA ILE A 6 0.58 -10.67 -7.10
C ILE A 6 0.90 -9.20 -7.39
N SER A 7 1.65 -8.98 -8.47
CA SER A 7 1.74 -7.68 -9.16
C SER A 7 0.87 -7.75 -10.41
N TRP A 8 0.39 -6.62 -10.91
CA TRP A 8 -0.46 -6.60 -12.11
C TRP A 8 -0.01 -5.53 -13.10
N PRO A 9 -0.17 -5.79 -14.41
CA PRO A 9 0.19 -4.83 -15.44
C PRO A 9 -0.75 -3.62 -15.44
N THR A 10 -0.27 -2.51 -16.00
CA THR A 10 -0.99 -1.23 -16.10
C THR A 10 -1.12 -0.77 -17.56
N PRO A 11 -1.82 -1.53 -18.43
CA PRO A 11 -1.83 -1.27 -19.87
C PRO A 11 -2.52 0.06 -20.25
N PHE A 12 -3.31 0.64 -19.34
CA PHE A 12 -4.08 1.87 -19.58
C PHE A 12 -3.55 3.09 -18.81
N ASP A 13 -2.50 2.95 -18.00
CA ASP A 13 -1.88 4.09 -17.33
C ASP A 13 -0.89 4.74 -18.32
N LEU A 14 -1.44 5.46 -19.30
CA LEU A 14 -0.69 6.11 -20.37
C LEU A 14 -0.39 7.57 -20.01
N ASN A 15 0.89 7.93 -19.95
CA ASN A 15 1.36 9.31 -19.82
C ASN A 15 1.97 9.80 -21.14
N PHE A 16 1.19 10.54 -21.92
CA PHE A 16 1.61 11.07 -23.22
C PHE A 16 2.54 12.29 -23.14
N MET A 17 2.66 12.94 -21.98
CA MET A 17 3.50 14.14 -21.84
C MET A 17 4.96 13.82 -21.55
N THR A 18 5.24 12.78 -20.74
CA THR A 18 6.61 12.42 -20.37
C THR A 18 7.06 11.08 -20.95
N GLY A 19 6.14 10.29 -21.51
CA GLY A 19 6.40 8.89 -21.92
C GLY A 19 6.71 7.96 -20.75
N HIS A 20 6.71 8.47 -19.52
CA HIS A 20 7.07 7.73 -18.31
C HIS A 20 5.79 7.18 -17.68
N SER A 21 5.51 5.92 -18.00
CA SER A 21 4.31 5.20 -17.60
C SER A 21 4.70 3.91 -16.88
N PRO A 22 4.02 3.56 -15.77
CA PRO A 22 4.29 2.30 -15.12
C PRO A 22 3.86 1.15 -16.03
N SER A 23 4.66 0.09 -16.13
CA SER A 23 4.28 -1.13 -16.84
C SER A 23 3.62 -2.15 -15.91
N TRP A 24 3.95 -2.09 -14.62
CA TRP A 24 3.36 -2.90 -13.58
C TRP A 24 3.14 -2.09 -12.31
N LYS A 25 2.23 -2.58 -11.46
CA LYS A 25 2.07 -2.12 -10.09
C LYS A 25 1.84 -3.27 -9.12
N ARG A 26 2.06 -2.98 -7.84
CA ARG A 26 1.76 -3.88 -6.72
C ARG A 26 1.33 -3.11 -5.49
N HIS A 27 0.77 -3.82 -4.52
CA HIS A 27 0.47 -3.23 -3.21
C HIS A 27 1.60 -3.43 -2.21
N LEU A 28 1.76 -2.44 -1.35
CA LEU A 28 2.64 -2.46 -0.19
C LEU A 28 1.82 -2.27 1.07
N TYR A 29 2.04 -3.16 2.03
CA TYR A 29 1.30 -3.21 3.28
C TYR A 29 2.21 -2.88 4.45
N TYR A 30 1.78 -1.90 5.23
CA TYR A 30 2.43 -1.48 6.46
C TYR A 30 1.44 -1.69 7.59
N ARG A 31 1.85 -2.48 8.58
CA ARG A 31 1.02 -2.81 9.73
C ARG A 31 1.66 -2.23 10.98
N LEU A 32 0.87 -1.50 11.75
CA LEU A 32 1.22 -1.08 13.10
C LEU A 32 0.34 -1.88 14.06
N THR A 33 0.97 -2.67 14.92
CA THR A 33 0.30 -3.34 16.03
C THR A 33 0.82 -2.75 17.32
N TRP A 34 -0.06 -2.13 18.09
CA TRP A 34 0.28 -1.54 19.38
C TRP A 34 -0.55 -2.17 20.49
N LYS A 35 0.09 -2.38 21.65
CA LYS A 35 -0.53 -2.94 22.84
C LYS A 35 -0.13 -2.12 24.07
N LYS A 36 -1.11 -1.62 24.80
CA LYS A 36 -0.91 -0.99 26.12
C LYS A 36 -0.60 -2.06 27.18
N ARG A 37 0.00 -1.64 28.30
CA ARG A 37 0.23 -2.51 29.47
C ARG A 37 -1.06 -3.13 30.01
N ASN A 38 -2.16 -2.39 29.97
CA ASN A 38 -3.49 -2.85 30.41
C ASN A 38 -4.18 -3.81 29.42
N GLY A 39 -3.49 -4.22 28.34
CA GLY A 39 -4.01 -5.18 27.37
C GLY A 39 -4.81 -4.59 26.21
N ALA A 40 -5.15 -3.30 26.23
CA ALA A 40 -5.81 -2.64 25.11
C ALA A 40 -4.92 -2.68 23.86
N LYS A 41 -5.53 -2.88 22.68
CA LYS A 41 -4.83 -3.05 21.40
C LYS A 41 -5.35 -2.07 20.35
N LEU A 42 -4.45 -1.70 19.45
CA LEU A 42 -4.74 -0.98 18.22
C LEU A 42 -3.99 -1.70 17.10
N ASP A 43 -4.70 -2.07 16.04
CA ASP A 43 -4.10 -2.61 14.82
C ASP A 43 -4.48 -1.73 13.63
N MET A 44 -3.50 -1.28 12.88
CA MET A 44 -3.70 -0.40 11.73
C MET A 44 -2.96 -0.98 10.53
N LEU A 45 -3.63 -0.97 9.37
CA LEU A 45 -3.07 -1.45 8.11
C LEU A 45 -3.19 -0.37 7.04
N TRP A 46 -2.04 0.05 6.53
CA TRP A 46 -1.96 0.90 5.35
C TRP A 46 -1.66 0.06 4.12
N ARG A 47 -2.21 0.51 2.99
CA ARG A 47 -1.94 0.00 1.66
C ARG A 47 -1.48 1.14 0.77
N TYR A 48 -0.30 1.02 0.19
CA TYR A 48 0.22 1.91 -0.84
C TYR A 48 0.38 1.17 -2.15
N GLU A 49 0.48 1.90 -3.26
CA GLU A 49 0.90 1.34 -4.53
C GLU A 49 2.41 1.53 -4.70
N GLN A 50 3.04 0.56 -5.37
CA GLN A 50 4.41 0.69 -5.86
C GLN A 50 4.37 0.44 -7.35
N TYR A 51 4.92 1.37 -8.11
CA TYR A 51 4.96 1.29 -9.55
C TYR A 51 6.29 0.75 -10.02
N PHE A 52 6.25 0.01 -11.12
CA PHE A 52 7.43 -0.45 -11.82
C PHE A 52 7.55 0.28 -13.14
N TYR A 53 8.69 0.94 -13.34
CA TYR A 53 9.06 1.57 -14.59
C TYR A 53 10.15 0.73 -15.25
N SER A 54 10.06 0.48 -16.55
CA SER A 54 11.02 -0.38 -17.26
C SER A 54 12.46 0.14 -17.17
N ALA A 55 12.65 1.46 -17.13
CA ALA A 55 13.96 2.09 -17.02
C ALA A 55 14.52 2.08 -15.59
N ASP A 56 13.67 2.26 -14.58
CA ASP A 56 14.09 2.57 -13.19
C ASP A 56 13.80 1.44 -12.19
N GLY A 57 13.04 0.43 -12.61
CA GLY A 57 12.54 -0.63 -11.75
C GLY A 57 11.41 -0.19 -10.83
N TRP A 58 11.33 -0.80 -9.64
CA TRP A 58 10.30 -0.48 -8.65
C TRP A 58 10.59 0.88 -8.00
N ALA A 59 9.67 1.84 -8.19
CA ALA A 59 9.72 3.17 -7.58
C ALA A 59 9.59 3.12 -6.04
N SER A 60 9.59 4.29 -5.41
CA SER A 60 9.40 4.38 -3.96
C SER A 60 8.06 3.77 -3.52
N GLY A 61 8.02 3.25 -2.29
CA GLY A 61 6.91 2.44 -1.81
C GLY A 61 5.72 3.20 -1.22
N PHE A 62 5.68 4.52 -1.38
CA PHE A 62 4.69 5.40 -0.75
C PHE A 62 3.91 6.21 -1.81
N MET A 63 3.75 5.67 -3.01
CA MET A 63 2.92 6.32 -4.03
C MET A 63 1.47 6.31 -3.55
N MET A 64 0.85 7.48 -3.59
CA MET A 64 -0.54 7.68 -3.21
C MET A 64 -1.38 7.99 -4.45
N ARG A 65 -2.56 7.40 -4.50
CA ARG A 65 -3.61 7.69 -5.46
C ARG A 65 -4.96 7.71 -4.75
N GLU A 66 -5.78 8.68 -5.13
CA GLU A 66 -7.12 8.86 -4.58
C GLU A 66 -7.95 7.58 -4.71
N GLY A 67 -8.63 7.21 -3.62
CA GLY A 67 -9.51 6.03 -3.57
C GLY A 67 -8.81 4.65 -3.53
N SER A 68 -7.49 4.54 -3.74
CA SER A 68 -6.80 3.24 -3.80
C SER A 68 -5.74 3.01 -2.72
N THR A 69 -5.29 4.07 -2.05
CA THR A 69 -4.16 4.03 -1.10
C THR A 69 -4.46 4.73 0.22
N GLY A 70 -3.70 4.41 1.26
CA GLY A 70 -3.83 4.99 2.60
C GLY A 70 -4.17 3.95 3.67
N LEU A 71 -4.74 4.42 4.77
CA LEU A 71 -5.19 3.58 5.88
C LEU A 71 -6.44 2.80 5.45
N ILE A 72 -6.31 1.48 5.31
CA ILE A 72 -7.40 0.61 4.84
C ILE A 72 -8.05 -0.20 5.95
N ARG A 73 -7.44 -0.25 7.14
CA ARG A 73 -8.02 -0.92 8.31
C ARG A 73 -7.58 -0.26 9.60
N VAL A 74 -8.53 -0.11 10.52
CA VAL A 74 -8.29 0.21 11.93
C VAL A 74 -9.12 -0.76 12.74
N ASP A 75 -8.47 -1.61 13.53
CA ASP A 75 -9.12 -2.50 14.48
C ASP A 75 -8.77 -2.05 15.90
N ILE A 76 -9.79 -1.70 16.68
CA ILE A 76 -9.69 -1.47 18.12
C ILE A 76 -10.58 -2.53 18.78
N PRO A 77 -10.01 -3.64 19.26
CA PRO A 77 -10.79 -4.67 19.92
C PRO A 77 -11.38 -4.10 21.21
N ASN A 78 -12.72 -4.11 21.32
CA ASN A 78 -13.37 -3.85 22.60
C ASN A 78 -13.06 -5.01 23.54
N GLY A 79 -12.25 -4.75 24.57
CA GLY A 79 -12.01 -5.72 25.63
C GLY A 79 -13.24 -5.83 26.52
N ALA A 80 -14.16 -6.74 26.21
CA ALA A 80 -15.12 -7.34 27.14
C ALA A 80 -15.93 -8.45 26.45
N ARG A 81 -15.55 -9.70 26.70
CA ARG A 81 -16.45 -10.77 27.14
C ARG A 81 -15.73 -11.56 28.21
#